data_AF-A0A9D7C7X6-F1
#
_entry.id   AF-A0A9D7C7X6-F1
#
_cell.length_a   1.000
_cell.length_b   1.000
_cell.length_c   1.000
_cell.angle_alpha   90.00
_cell.angle_beta   90.00
_cell.angle_gamma   90.00
#
_symmetry.space_group_name_H-M   'P 1'
#
loop_
_entity.id
_entity.type
_entity.pdbx_description
1 polymer ?
#
loop_
_entity_poly.entity_id
_entity_poly.type
_entity_poly.pdbx_seq_one_letter_code
_entity_poly.pdbx_strand_id
1 'polypeptide(L)' 'MPLPVRKRPIENSYLVADLLFAAGEYPGAKPDPRDAGARAKLAQFLDAGVTAFIDLTHAHDDALAPYEPILTALKS' A
#
# COMPACT_ATOMS: atom_id res chain seq x y z
N MET A 1 10.70 -25.16 -1.82
CA MET A 1 9.70 -24.24 -2.41
C MET A 1 10.45 -23.02 -2.92
N PRO A 2 10.37 -22.66 -4.21
CA PRO A 2 10.92 -21.38 -4.65
C PRO A 2 10.21 -20.25 -3.90
N LEU A 3 10.97 -19.22 -3.51
CA LEU A 3 10.37 -18.00 -2.99
C LEU A 3 9.43 -17.44 -4.07
N PRO A 4 8.21 -17.01 -3.72
CA PRO A 4 7.32 -16.38 -4.69
C PRO A 4 8.07 -15.23 -5.36
N VAL A 5 7.93 -15.11 -6.69
CA VAL A 5 8.48 -13.99 -7.45
C VAL A 5 7.90 -12.72 -6.85
N ARG A 6 8.73 -11.97 -6.12
CA ARG A 6 8.29 -10.75 -5.45
C ARG A 6 8.12 -9.68 -6.52
N LYS A 7 6.87 -9.33 -6.80
CA LYS A 7 6.53 -8.25 -7.72
C LYS A 7 6.57 -6.93 -6.95
N ARG A 8 7.17 -5.89 -7.56
CA ARG A 8 7.02 -4.53 -7.02
C ARG A 8 5.53 -4.18 -6.95
N PRO A 9 5.02 -3.62 -5.84
CA PRO A 9 3.58 -3.40 -5.69
C PRO A 9 3.02 -2.39 -6.69
N ILE A 10 3.77 -1.32 -6.96
CA ILE A 10 3.37 -0.23 -7.85
C ILE A 10 4.56 0.19 -8.72
N GLU A 11 4.31 0.98 -9.77
CA GLU A 11 5.35 1.45 -10.67
C GLU A 11 6.43 2.28 -9.95
N ASN A 12 6.00 3.24 -9.13
CA ASN A 12 6.89 4.10 -8.34
C ASN A 12 7.29 3.42 -7.02
N SER A 13 7.79 2.18 -7.08
CA SER A 13 8.32 1.47 -5.93
C SER A 13 9.47 0.52 -6.29
N TYR A 14 10.28 0.20 -5.29
CA TYR A 14 11.32 -0.81 -5.37
C TYR A 14 11.26 -1.76 -4.17
N LEU A 15 11.69 -3.00 -4.39
CA LEU A 15 11.89 -3.97 -3.32
C LEU A 15 13.27 -3.77 -2.71
N VAL A 16 13.33 -3.79 -1.39
CA VAL A 16 14.60 -3.79 -0.68
C VAL A 16 15.18 -5.20 -0.75
N ALA A 17 16.39 -5.34 -1.28
CA ALA A 17 17.05 -6.64 -1.45
C ALA A 17 17.13 -7.38 -0.11
N ASP A 18 16.94 -8.71 -0.16
CA ASP A 18 17.02 -9.62 0.99
C ASP A 18 16.05 -9.35 2.15
N LEU A 19 15.13 -8.38 2.00
CA LEU A 19 14.14 -8.00 3.00
C LEU A 19 12.71 -8.12 2.48
N LEU A 20 11.74 -8.19 3.38
CA LEU A 20 10.30 -8.20 3.08
C LEU A 20 9.71 -6.79 2.97
N PHE A 21 10.52 -5.79 2.62
CA PHE A 21 10.10 -4.39 2.52
C PHE A 21 10.06 -3.92 1.07
N ALA A 22 9.07 -3.09 0.78
CA ALA A 22 9.02 -2.24 -0.40
C ALA A 22 9.07 -0.78 0.05
N ALA A 23 9.77 0.06 -0.70
CA ALA A 23 9.74 1.50 -0.54
C ALA A 23 9.15 2.12 -1.81
N GLY A 24 8.30 3.12 -1.67
CA GLY A 24 7.60 3.70 -2.80
C GLY A 24 6.64 4.79 -2.41
N GLU A 25 5.81 5.17 -3.38
CA GLU A 25 4.84 6.25 -3.21
C GLU A 25 3.70 5.87 -2.26
N TYR A 26 3.03 6.91 -1.77
CA TYR A 26 1.88 6.79 -0.89
C TYR A 26 0.65 6.16 -1.61
N PRO A 27 -0.12 5.25 -0.97
CA PRO A 27 -1.25 4.56 -1.59
C PRO A 27 -2.39 5.50 -2.03
N GLY A 28 -2.55 6.66 -1.38
CA GLY A 28 -3.46 7.73 -1.81
C GLY A 28 -3.75 8.72 -0.69
N ALA A 29 -3.47 10.02 -0.92
CA ALA A 29 -3.44 11.10 0.08
C ALA A 29 -4.69 11.22 0.97
N LYS A 30 -5.85 10.75 0.49
CA LYS A 30 -7.10 10.76 1.24
C LYS A 30 -7.79 9.41 1.09
N PRO A 31 -8.07 8.70 2.20
CA PRO A 31 -8.80 7.44 2.15
C PRO A 31 -10.30 7.70 1.89
N ASP A 32 -10.64 8.10 0.66
CA ASP A 32 -12.02 8.20 0.19
C ASP A 32 -12.38 6.94 -0.63
N PRO A 33 -13.42 6.17 -0.26
CA PRO A 33 -13.91 5.02 -1.05
C PRO A 33 -14.34 5.35 -2.49
N ARG A 34 -14.53 6.64 -2.80
CA ARG A 34 -14.84 7.13 -4.15
C ARG A 34 -13.58 7.50 -4.95
N ASP A 35 -12.42 7.56 -4.31
CA ASP A 35 -11.15 7.75 -5.00
C ASP A 35 -10.74 6.45 -5.70
N ALA A 36 -11.01 6.40 -7.00
CA ALA A 36 -10.67 5.26 -7.85
C ALA A 36 -9.16 5.01 -7.94
N GLY A 37 -8.33 6.06 -7.84
CA GLY A 37 -6.88 5.94 -7.89
C GLY A 37 -6.33 5.29 -6.62
N ALA A 38 -6.77 5.76 -5.45
CA ALA A 38 -6.39 5.18 -4.16
C ALA A 38 -6.84 3.71 -4.07
N ARG A 39 -8.06 3.40 -4.52
CA ARG A 39 -8.57 2.02 -4.60
C ARG A 39 -7.71 1.12 -5.47
N ALA A 40 -7.37 1.57 -6.68
CA ALA A 40 -6.57 0.78 -7.62
C ALA A 40 -5.16 0.52 -7.08
N LYS A 41 -4.53 1.50 -6.41
CA LYS A 41 -3.23 1.31 -5.76
C LYS A 41 -3.31 0.35 -4.58
N LEU A 42 -4.31 0.50 -3.70
CA LEU A 42 -4.50 -0.40 -2.56
C LEU A 42 -4.74 -1.85 -3.00
N ALA A 43 -5.51 -2.07 -4.08
CA ALA A 43 -5.66 -3.40 -4.67
C ALA A 43 -4.32 -3.98 -5.13
N GLN A 44 -3.48 -3.20 -5.82
CA GLN A 44 -2.15 -3.64 -6.24
C GLN A 44 -1.22 -3.99 -5.05
N PHE A 45 -1.29 -3.21 -3.97
CA PHE A 45 -0.55 -3.53 -2.74
C PHE A 45 -1.01 -4.86 -2.13
N LEU A 46 -2.32 -5.10 -2.05
CA LEU A 46 -2.89 -6.34 -1.54
C LEU A 46 -2.53 -7.54 -2.42
N ASP A 47 -2.59 -7.40 -3.75
CA ASP A 47 -2.19 -8.44 -4.72
C ASP A 47 -0.69 -8.78 -4.59
N ALA A 48 0.14 -7.81 -4.18
CA ALA A 48 1.55 -8.01 -3.87
C ALA A 48 1.80 -8.59 -2.45
N GLY A 49 0.76 -8.82 -1.67
CA GLY A 49 0.83 -9.38 -0.31
C GLY A 49 1.15 -8.35 0.78
N VAL A 50 1.06 -7.05 0.50
CA VAL A 50 1.31 -6.00 1.49
C VAL A 50 0.12 -5.87 2.43
N THR A 51 0.38 -6.01 3.74
CA THR A 51 -0.65 -5.91 4.80
C THR A 51 -0.34 -4.84 5.84
N ALA A 52 0.81 -4.17 5.73
CA ALA A 52 1.23 -3.08 6.60
C ALA A 52 1.84 -1.95 5.76
N PHE A 53 1.55 -0.71 6.13
CA PHE A 53 2.11 0.49 5.52
C PHE A 53 2.68 1.39 6.62
N ILE A 54 3.90 1.88 6.42
CA ILE A 54 4.58 2.79 7.34
C ILE A 54 4.68 4.13 6.63
N ASP A 55 3.97 5.12 7.15
CA ASP A 55 4.09 6.49 6.65
C ASP A 55 5.28 7.20 7.31
N LEU A 56 6.14 7.78 6.48
CA LEU A 56 7.31 8.55 6.89
C LEU A 56 7.24 10.01 6.43
N THR A 57 6.11 10.43 5.87
CA THR A 57 5.93 11.75 5.25
C THR A 57 5.45 12.81 6.24
N HIS A 58 4.69 12.40 7.25
CA HIS A 58 4.13 13.28 8.27
C HIS A 58 4.83 13.12 9.62
N ALA A 59 4.79 14.18 10.44
CA ALA A 59 5.21 14.13 11.82
C ALA A 59 4.24 13.25 12.64
N HIS A 60 4.71 12.69 13.75
CA HIS A 60 3.97 11.72 14.56
C HIS A 60 2.58 12.19 15.05
N ASP A 61 2.37 13.51 15.13
CA ASP A 61 1.16 14.19 15.56
C ASP A 61 0.13 14.36 14.45
N ASP A 62 0.51 14.16 13.19
CA ASP A 62 -0.36 14.16 12.01
C ASP A 62 -0.57 12.72 11.54
N ALA A 63 -1.42 12.01 12.28
CA ALA A 63 -1.66 10.59 12.08
C ALA A 63 -2.35 10.31 10.75
N LEU A 64 -1.92 9.23 10.10
CA LEU A 64 -2.51 8.78 8.86
C LEU A 64 -4.00 8.45 9.02
N ALA A 65 -4.83 8.99 8.13
CA ALA A 65 -6.22 8.62 8.08
C ALA A 65 -6.38 7.11 7.73
N PRO A 66 -7.30 6.38 8.39
CA PRO A 66 -7.45 4.94 8.23
C PRO A 66 -7.93 4.55 6.83
N TYR A 67 -7.34 3.50 6.27
CA TYR A 67 -7.73 2.93 4.97
C TYR A 67 -8.88 1.91 5.07
N GLU A 68 -9.32 1.55 6.28
CA GLU A 68 -10.40 0.60 6.56
C GLU A 68 -11.65 0.78 5.69
N PRO A 69 -12.17 2.00 5.46
CA PRO A 69 -13.34 2.20 4.60
C PRO A 69 -13.11 1.71 3.17
N ILE A 70 -11.92 1.92 2.61
CA ILE A 70 -11.56 1.47 1.27
C ILE A 70 -11.32 -0.04 1.27
N LEU A 71 -10.57 -0.55 2.25
CA LEU A 71 -10.23 -1.97 2.35
C LEU A 71 -11.47 -2.85 2.49
N THR A 72 -12.49 -2.38 3.21
CA THR A 72 -13.78 -3.08 3.34
C THR A 72 -14.47 -3.21 1.98
N ALA A 73 -14.47 -2.15 1.18
CA ALA A 73 -15.06 -2.14 -0.16
C ALA A 73 -14.30 -3.01 -1.19
N LEU A 74 -13.02 -3.30 -0.95
CA LEU A 74 -12.20 -4.18 -1.81
C LEU A 74 -12.33 -5.67 -1.47
N LYS A 75 -12.79 -6.00 -0.26
CA LYS A 75 -12.98 -7.38 0.22
C LYS A 75 -14.40 -7.93 -0.06
N SER A 76 -15.28 -7.13 -0.66
CA SER A 76 -16.68 -7.46 -1.00
C SER A 76 -16.78 -7.98 -2.43
#